data_AF-A0A3M9YME2-F1
#
_entry.id   AF-A0A3M9YME2-F1
#
_cell.length_a   1.000
_cell.length_b   1.000
_cell.length_c   1.000
_cell.angle_alpha   90.00
_cell.angle_beta   90.00
_cell.angle_gamma   90.00
#
_symmetry.space_group_name_H-M   'P 1'
#
loop_
_entity.id
_entity.type
_entity.pdbx_description
1 polymer ?
#
loop_
_entity_poly.entity_id
_entity_poly.type
_entity_poly.pdbx_seq_one_letter_code
_entity_poly.pdbx_strand_id
1 'polypeptide(L)'
;MSTPSGFQKLMTKARNFVPFLPPLPISPRFAKEQDASPLYSQLPVEVRQMIWQSVFGEHHAVHIYLSRNRIRAKECTQVDLEDTSTWGPHYRGACSQPGTRSQCDHVSFLLTCKKIYFEWIYTLYRGTLFDFSQSPRSLPLLYNRLPTTHVACISHVNLTWDLYRTLYLESKNPGKDEVLWLRIWDALAAMEGLAWLKFALRLNPAAQAWEHEWTERESMILSSIKKVTRPSFFEVTLPFPAAASTQEETLPCTIIRGAYIW
;
A
#
# COMPACT_ATOMS: atom_id res chain seq x y z
N MET A 1 -30.19 8.95 25.27
CA MET A 1 -28.96 8.90 24.44
C MET A 1 -27.90 8.16 25.24
N SER A 2 -27.61 6.90 24.89
CA SER A 2 -26.72 6.04 25.66
C SER A 2 -25.26 6.48 25.47
N THR A 3 -24.53 6.66 26.57
CA THR A 3 -23.09 6.97 26.53
C THR A 3 -22.32 5.80 25.92
N PRO A 4 -21.46 6.02 24.91
CA PRO A 4 -20.73 4.93 24.28
C PRO A 4 -19.79 4.28 25.30
N SER A 5 -19.77 2.95 25.32
CA SER A 5 -18.96 2.15 26.24
C SER A 5 -17.47 2.48 26.10
N GLY A 6 -16.67 2.16 27.12
CA GLY A 6 -15.21 2.32 27.06
C GLY A 6 -14.60 1.63 25.84
N PHE A 7 -15.15 0.46 25.46
CA PHE A 7 -14.79 -0.28 24.26
C PHE A 7 -15.13 0.48 22.97
N GLN A 8 -16.35 1.03 22.85
CA GLN A 8 -16.72 1.85 21.68
C GLN A 8 -15.84 3.09 21.53
N LYS A 9 -15.46 3.74 22.65
CA LYS A 9 -14.52 4.87 22.63
C LYS A 9 -13.11 4.44 22.20
N LEU A 10 -12.65 3.28 22.66
CA LEU A 10 -11.35 2.71 22.27
C LEU A 10 -11.32 2.39 20.77
N MET A 11 -12.36 1.73 20.26
CA MET A 11 -12.53 1.42 18.84
C MET A 11 -12.61 2.70 18.00
N THR A 12 -13.30 3.74 18.48
CA THR A 12 -13.37 5.04 17.79
C THR A 12 -12.02 5.78 17.76
N LYS A 13 -11.20 5.64 18.81
CA LYS A 13 -9.82 6.17 18.82
C LYS A 13 -8.88 5.35 17.95
N ALA A 14 -8.96 4.03 18.00
CA ALA A 14 -8.27 3.09 17.13
C ALA A 14 -8.54 3.40 15.64
N ARG A 15 -9.81 3.64 15.28
CA ARG A 15 -10.25 4.12 13.97
C ARG A 15 -9.66 5.48 13.54
N ASN A 16 -9.10 6.26 14.46
CA ASN A 16 -8.40 7.51 14.14
C ASN A 16 -6.91 7.34 13.83
N PHE A 17 -6.33 6.19 14.21
CA PHE A 17 -5.01 5.79 13.78
C PHE A 17 -5.10 5.09 12.43
N VAL A 18 -4.02 5.12 11.67
CA VAL A 18 -3.86 4.13 10.58
C VAL A 18 -3.83 2.78 11.29
N PRO A 19 -4.67 1.80 10.94
CA PRO A 19 -4.69 0.50 11.62
C PRO A 19 -3.32 -0.18 11.67
N PHE A 20 -2.44 0.19 10.73
CA PHE A 20 -1.08 -0.31 10.55
C PHE A 20 -0.01 0.47 11.35
N LEU A 21 -0.33 1.67 11.85
CA LEU A 21 0.59 2.39 12.73
C LEU A 21 0.61 1.71 14.09
N PRO A 22 1.78 1.56 14.72
CA PRO A 22 1.83 1.04 16.08
C PRO A 22 0.91 1.87 16.97
N PRO A 23 0.11 1.23 17.84
CA PRO A 23 -0.64 1.98 18.84
C PRO A 23 0.37 2.85 19.59
N LEU A 24 -0.03 4.09 19.92
CA LEU A 24 0.71 4.86 20.91
C LEU A 24 0.94 3.91 22.11
N PRO A 25 2.19 3.81 22.61
CA PRO A 25 2.51 2.82 23.61
C PRO A 25 1.48 2.90 24.73
N ILE A 26 0.69 1.82 24.88
CA ILE A 26 -0.21 1.69 26.01
C ILE A 26 0.70 1.83 27.22
N SER A 27 0.46 2.85 28.06
CA SER A 27 1.32 3.13 29.20
C SER A 27 1.57 1.84 29.96
N PRO A 28 2.83 1.45 30.20
CA PRO A 28 3.18 0.20 30.90
C PRO A 28 2.50 0.08 32.25
N ARG A 29 2.11 1.22 32.87
CA ARG A 29 1.40 1.26 34.14
C ARG A 29 -0.03 0.71 34.09
N PHE A 30 -0.65 0.59 32.91
CA PHE A 30 -2.03 0.12 32.74
C PHE A 30 -2.14 -1.12 31.85
N ALA A 31 -1.05 -1.53 31.19
CA ALA A 31 -1.03 -2.73 30.39
C ALA A 31 -0.86 -3.96 31.30
N LYS A 32 -1.96 -4.58 31.73
CA LYS A 32 -1.89 -5.96 32.24
C LYS A 32 -1.52 -6.86 31.06
N GLU A 33 -0.44 -7.62 31.21
CA GLU A 33 -0.13 -8.69 30.27
C GLU A 33 -1.31 -9.67 30.26
N GLN A 34 -1.85 -9.97 29.06
CA GLN A 34 -3.10 -10.73 28.90
C GLN A 34 -2.87 -12.25 29.04
N ASP A 35 -1.97 -12.63 29.94
CA ASP A 35 -1.41 -13.99 30.03
C ASP A 35 -2.42 -14.95 30.65
N ALA A 36 -3.35 -14.41 31.44
CA ALA A 36 -4.50 -15.15 31.95
C ALA A 36 -5.61 -15.38 30.91
N SER A 37 -5.51 -14.77 29.70
CA SER A 37 -6.51 -15.00 28.64
C SER A 37 -6.45 -16.45 28.17
N PRO A 38 -7.59 -17.18 28.06
CA PRO A 38 -7.62 -18.54 27.51
C PRO A 38 -6.97 -18.64 26.13
N LEU A 39 -7.07 -17.57 25.34
CA LEU A 39 -6.39 -17.44 24.05
C LEU A 39 -4.89 -17.67 24.18
N TYR A 40 -4.24 -17.10 25.20
CA TYR A 40 -2.80 -17.19 25.40
C TYR A 40 -2.37 -18.32 26.33
N SER A 41 -3.20 -18.68 27.31
CA SER A 41 -2.88 -19.70 28.30
C SER A 41 -3.18 -21.13 27.85
N GLN A 42 -4.10 -21.31 26.90
CA GLN A 42 -4.54 -22.65 26.47
C GLN A 42 -4.17 -22.97 25.02
N LEU A 43 -4.04 -21.97 24.15
CA LEU A 43 -3.74 -22.20 22.74
C LEU A 43 -2.24 -22.05 22.46
N PRO A 44 -1.60 -23.04 21.81
CA PRO A 44 -0.26 -22.89 21.25
C PRO A 44 -0.19 -21.77 20.20
N VAL A 45 1.03 -21.29 19.92
CA VAL A 45 1.25 -20.19 18.97
C VAL A 45 0.75 -20.54 17.56
N GLU A 46 0.89 -21.80 17.16
CA GLU A 46 0.47 -22.32 15.86
C GLU A 46 -1.05 -22.20 15.69
N VAL A 47 -1.82 -22.58 16.71
CA VAL A 47 -3.29 -22.47 16.70
C VAL A 47 -3.71 -21.00 16.68
N ARG A 48 -3.02 -20.13 17.43
CA ARG A 48 -3.30 -18.69 17.38
C ARG A 48 -3.03 -18.11 15.99
N GLN A 49 -1.94 -18.52 15.34
CA GLN A 49 -1.64 -18.12 13.95
C GLN A 49 -2.75 -18.55 12.98
N MET A 50 -3.28 -19.77 13.12
CA MET A 50 -4.43 -20.24 12.32
C MET A 50 -5.69 -19.40 12.57
N ILE A 51 -5.99 -19.05 13.83
CA ILE A 51 -7.11 -18.15 14.16
C ILE A 51 -6.90 -16.79 13.48
N TRP A 52 -5.69 -16.25 13.52
CA TRP A 52 -5.39 -14.97 12.88
C TRP A 52 -5.53 -15.04 11.36
N GLN A 53 -5.03 -16.08 10.72
CA GLN A 53 -5.24 -16.30 9.29
C GLN A 53 -6.74 -16.39 8.95
N SER A 54 -7.54 -17.07 9.78
CA SER A 54 -8.98 -17.18 9.58
C SER A 54 -9.74 -15.86 9.76
N VAL A 55 -9.37 -15.02 10.74
CA VAL A 55 -10.06 -13.75 11.03
C VAL A 55 -9.80 -12.69 9.97
N PHE A 56 -8.59 -12.67 9.42
CA PHE A 56 -8.13 -11.62 8.51
C PHE A 56 -8.08 -12.07 7.05
N GLY A 57 -8.34 -13.36 6.80
CA GLY A 57 -8.35 -13.97 5.49
C GLY A 57 -6.94 -14.26 4.96
N GLU A 58 -6.88 -15.22 4.04
CA GLU A 58 -5.87 -15.21 2.99
C GLU A 58 -6.35 -14.19 1.95
N HIS A 59 -5.43 -13.39 1.46
CA HIS A 59 -5.70 -12.43 0.41
C HIS A 59 -6.46 -11.13 0.80
N HIS A 60 -5.97 -10.43 1.84
CA HIS A 60 -6.44 -9.09 2.20
C HIS A 60 -5.84 -7.97 1.32
N ALA A 61 -6.68 -7.05 0.83
CA ALA A 61 -6.23 -5.85 0.11
C ALA A 61 -6.80 -4.58 0.74
N VAL A 62 -5.99 -3.52 0.84
CA VAL A 62 -6.40 -2.24 1.43
C VAL A 62 -6.06 -1.06 0.54
N HIS A 63 -7.02 -0.16 0.37
CA HIS A 63 -6.79 1.11 -0.29
C HIS A 63 -6.35 2.15 0.74
N ILE A 64 -5.15 2.67 0.55
CA ILE A 64 -4.57 3.73 1.37
C ILE A 64 -4.85 5.09 0.72
N TYR A 65 -5.45 5.99 1.48
CA TYR A 65 -5.81 7.33 1.00
C TYR A 65 -5.52 8.40 2.05
N LEU A 66 -5.50 9.67 1.62
CA LEU A 66 -5.39 10.81 2.52
C LEU A 66 -6.76 11.43 2.75
N SER A 67 -7.09 11.65 4.02
CA SER A 67 -8.26 12.43 4.43
C SER A 67 -7.85 13.42 5.51
N ARG A 68 -8.06 14.72 5.26
CA ARG A 68 -7.66 15.81 6.16
C ARG A 68 -6.19 15.69 6.61
N ASN A 69 -5.28 15.42 5.66
CA ASN A 69 -3.84 15.19 5.87
C ASN A 69 -3.48 14.01 6.81
N ARG A 70 -4.41 13.09 7.03
CA ARG A 70 -4.17 11.84 7.74
C ARG A 70 -4.24 10.68 6.75
N ILE A 71 -3.29 9.76 6.87
CA ILE A 71 -3.36 8.48 6.18
C ILE A 71 -4.56 7.72 6.75
N ARG A 72 -5.35 7.14 5.86
CA ARG A 72 -6.51 6.31 6.14
C ARG A 72 -6.44 5.07 5.27
N ALA A 73 -7.13 4.03 5.70
CA ALA A 73 -7.25 2.78 4.96
C ALA A 73 -8.72 2.40 4.87
N LYS A 74 -9.12 1.79 3.74
CA LYS A 74 -10.37 1.06 3.59
C LYS A 74 -10.07 -0.32 3.02
N GLU A 75 -10.81 -1.31 3.46
CA GLU A 75 -10.68 -2.67 2.95
C GLU A 75 -11.24 -2.74 1.52
N CYS A 76 -10.56 -3.50 0.67
CA CYS A 76 -11.06 -3.82 -0.65
C CYS A 76 -12.07 -4.97 -0.52
N THR A 77 -13.33 -4.72 -0.92
CA THR A 77 -14.39 -5.73 -0.89
C THR A 77 -14.48 -6.55 -2.17
N GLN A 78 -13.62 -6.26 -3.14
CA GLN A 78 -13.50 -7.00 -4.38
C GLN A 78 -12.20 -7.78 -4.37
N VAL A 79 -12.33 -9.08 -4.21
CA VAL A 79 -11.31 -10.06 -4.59
C VAL A 79 -11.80 -10.58 -5.94
N ASP A 80 -11.22 -10.13 -7.04
CA ASP A 80 -11.57 -10.66 -8.36
C ASP A 80 -11.12 -12.13 -8.41
N LEU A 81 -12.10 -13.04 -8.38
CA LEU A 81 -11.91 -14.50 -8.34
C LEU A 81 -11.52 -15.08 -9.72
N GLU A 82 -11.46 -14.27 -10.78
CA GLU A 82 -11.23 -14.74 -12.16
C GLU A 82 -9.97 -14.18 -12.83
N ASP A 83 -9.14 -13.38 -12.15
CA ASP A 83 -7.86 -12.94 -12.72
C ASP A 83 -6.72 -13.87 -12.25
N THR A 84 -6.18 -14.65 -13.19
CA THR A 84 -5.21 -15.74 -12.95
C THR A 84 -3.81 -15.31 -12.49
N SER A 85 -3.63 -14.06 -12.07
CA SER A 85 -2.54 -13.67 -11.19
C SER A 85 -3.20 -13.32 -9.87
N THR A 86 -2.79 -13.95 -8.77
CA THR A 86 -3.51 -14.05 -7.47
C THR A 86 -4.04 -12.73 -6.86
N TRP A 87 -3.76 -11.57 -7.48
CA TRP A 87 -4.10 -10.21 -7.06
C TRP A 87 -4.25 -9.23 -8.25
N GLY A 88 -5.24 -9.45 -9.11
CA GLY A 88 -5.54 -8.61 -10.30
C GLY A 88 -5.61 -7.09 -10.06
N PRO A 89 -5.79 -6.27 -11.11
CA PRO A 89 -5.76 -4.81 -11.01
C PRO A 89 -6.93 -4.28 -10.16
N HIS A 90 -6.68 -3.95 -8.89
CA HIS A 90 -7.67 -3.29 -8.04
C HIS A 90 -7.98 -1.88 -8.55
N TYR A 91 -9.08 -1.75 -9.29
CA TYR A 91 -9.42 -0.54 -10.00
C TYR A 91 -10.25 0.43 -9.15
N ARG A 92 -9.99 1.73 -9.31
CA ARG A 92 -10.69 2.85 -8.63
C ARG A 92 -12.22 2.78 -8.77
N GLY A 93 -12.75 2.24 -9.86
CA GLY A 93 -14.15 2.34 -10.25
C GLY A 93 -15.12 1.57 -9.34
N ALA A 94 -14.76 0.36 -8.94
CA ALA A 94 -15.70 -0.54 -8.30
C ALA A 94 -15.64 -0.48 -6.74
N CYS A 95 -14.46 -0.24 -6.17
CA CYS A 95 -14.29 0.02 -4.72
C CYS A 95 -14.64 1.46 -4.29
N SER A 96 -15.13 2.32 -5.19
CA SER A 96 -15.55 3.70 -4.90
C SER A 96 -17.05 3.89 -4.77
N GLN A 97 -17.84 2.82 -4.90
CA GLN A 97 -19.30 2.93 -4.79
C GLN A 97 -19.74 3.31 -3.36
N PRO A 98 -20.58 4.34 -3.21
CA PRO A 98 -21.09 4.77 -1.92
C PRO A 98 -22.10 3.74 -1.38
N GLY A 99 -21.62 2.80 -0.56
CA GLY A 99 -22.46 1.80 0.10
C GLY A 99 -21.68 0.64 0.72
N THR A 100 -20.50 0.31 0.17
CA THR A 100 -19.64 -0.80 0.59
C THR A 100 -18.45 -0.34 1.43
N ARG A 101 -18.69 0.57 2.40
CA ARG A 101 -17.66 0.95 3.37
C ARG A 101 -17.45 -0.19 4.38
N SER A 102 -16.80 -1.26 3.96
CA SER A 102 -16.13 -2.16 4.89
C SER A 102 -14.93 -1.39 5.43
N GLN A 103 -15.17 -0.70 6.55
CA GLN A 103 -14.09 -0.16 7.36
C GLN A 103 -13.20 -1.34 7.76
N CYS A 104 -11.90 -1.12 7.91
CA CYS A 104 -10.96 -2.10 8.46
C CYS A 104 -11.24 -2.33 9.97
N ASP A 105 -12.50 -2.58 10.34
CA ASP A 105 -12.99 -2.73 11.71
C ASP A 105 -12.38 -3.98 12.34
N HIS A 106 -12.16 -5.02 11.54
CA HIS A 106 -11.50 -6.24 11.97
C HIS A 106 -10.02 -5.96 12.36
N VAL A 107 -9.34 -5.00 11.72
CA VAL A 107 -7.98 -4.54 12.13
C VAL A 107 -7.97 -3.76 13.45
N SER A 108 -9.12 -3.26 13.90
CA SER A 108 -9.21 -2.66 15.24
C SER A 108 -8.99 -3.70 16.36
N PHE A 109 -9.12 -5.00 16.06
CA PHE A 109 -8.75 -6.08 16.97
C PHE A 109 -7.27 -6.03 17.36
N LEU A 110 -6.38 -5.61 16.44
CA LEU A 110 -4.96 -5.43 16.75
C LEU A 110 -4.68 -4.39 17.82
N LEU A 111 -5.61 -3.46 18.01
CA LEU A 111 -5.46 -2.35 18.93
C LEU A 111 -6.06 -2.66 20.30
N THR A 112 -6.56 -3.88 20.50
CA THR A 112 -7.11 -4.34 21.78
C THR A 112 -6.02 -4.65 22.81
N CYS A 113 -4.90 -5.25 22.39
CA CYS A 113 -3.75 -5.47 23.27
C CYS A 113 -2.40 -5.53 22.52
N LYS A 114 -1.32 -5.30 23.26
CA LYS A 114 0.05 -5.31 22.74
C LYS A 114 0.48 -6.70 22.24
N LYS A 115 0.07 -7.80 22.90
CA LYS A 115 0.42 -9.17 22.48
C LYS A 115 -0.17 -9.52 21.12
N ILE A 116 -1.47 -9.27 20.92
CA ILE A 116 -2.16 -9.47 19.64
C ILE A 116 -1.48 -8.64 18.54
N TYR A 117 -1.19 -7.35 18.84
CA TYR A 117 -0.46 -6.48 17.92
C TYR A 117 0.84 -7.12 17.42
N PHE A 118 1.76 -7.47 18.32
CA PHE A 118 3.07 -7.97 17.92
C PHE A 118 3.06 -9.38 17.33
N GLU A 119 2.13 -10.23 17.76
CA GLU A 119 2.00 -11.59 17.21
C GLU A 119 1.54 -11.58 15.75
N TRP A 120 0.73 -10.58 15.36
CA TRP A 120 0.08 -10.61 14.04
C TRP A 120 0.52 -9.53 13.06
N ILE A 121 1.05 -8.39 13.52
CA ILE A 121 1.37 -7.25 12.66
C ILE A 121 2.24 -7.64 11.46
N TYR A 122 3.20 -8.56 11.65
CA TYR A 122 4.08 -9.03 10.59
C TYR A 122 3.35 -9.87 9.53
N THR A 123 2.45 -10.76 9.97
CA THR A 123 1.60 -11.55 9.07
C THR A 123 0.66 -10.65 8.29
N LEU A 124 0.07 -9.64 8.94
CA LEU A 124 -0.77 -8.64 8.27
C LEU A 124 -0.01 -7.92 7.15
N TYR A 125 1.17 -7.35 7.44
CA TYR A 125 1.94 -6.62 6.44
C TYR A 125 2.41 -7.51 5.27
N ARG A 126 2.72 -8.78 5.54
CA ARG A 126 3.13 -9.74 4.51
C ARG A 126 1.94 -10.24 3.67
N GLY A 127 0.79 -10.47 4.29
CA GLY A 127 -0.39 -10.99 3.60
C GLY A 127 -1.26 -9.91 2.95
N THR A 128 -1.00 -8.63 3.21
CA THR A 128 -1.82 -7.52 2.73
C THR A 128 -1.24 -6.86 1.48
N LEU A 129 -2.07 -6.72 0.46
CA LEU A 129 -1.80 -5.83 -0.67
C LEU A 129 -2.14 -4.39 -0.29
N PHE A 130 -1.14 -3.51 -0.32
CA PHE A 130 -1.32 -2.08 -0.08
C PHE A 130 -1.50 -1.34 -1.41
N ASP A 131 -2.72 -0.89 -1.68
CA ASP A 131 -3.05 -0.08 -2.85
C ASP A 131 -2.95 1.42 -2.52
N PHE A 132 -2.05 2.13 -3.21
CA PHE A 132 -1.84 3.57 -3.07
C PHE A 132 -2.47 4.37 -4.21
N SER A 133 -3.21 3.73 -5.13
CA SER A 133 -3.75 4.36 -6.35
C SER A 133 -4.68 5.56 -6.08
N GLN A 134 -5.38 5.57 -4.94
CA GLN A 134 -6.23 6.70 -4.57
C GLN A 134 -5.43 7.94 -4.17
N SER A 135 -4.22 7.76 -3.65
CA SER A 135 -3.37 8.85 -3.20
C SER A 135 -1.90 8.42 -3.21
N PRO A 136 -1.18 8.50 -4.34
CA PRO A 136 0.24 8.12 -4.41
C PRO A 136 1.12 8.80 -3.34
N ARG A 137 0.75 10.02 -2.91
CA ARG A 137 1.39 10.76 -1.81
C ARG A 137 1.39 10.04 -0.45
N SER A 138 0.47 9.11 -0.21
CA SER A 138 0.42 8.40 1.08
C SER A 138 1.53 7.37 1.23
N LEU A 139 2.12 6.84 0.14
CA LEU A 139 3.21 5.87 0.20
C LEU A 139 4.45 6.42 0.91
N PRO A 140 5.08 7.52 0.46
CA PRO A 140 6.24 8.07 1.15
C PRO A 140 5.89 8.60 2.55
N LEU A 141 4.64 9.06 2.78
CA LEU A 141 4.21 9.47 4.11
C LEU A 141 4.08 8.29 5.07
N LEU A 142 3.60 7.14 4.59
CA LEU A 142 3.46 5.91 5.35
C LEU A 142 4.84 5.34 5.68
N TYR A 143 5.72 5.24 4.68
CA TYR A 143 7.12 4.83 4.85
C TYR A 143 7.81 5.63 5.97
N ASN A 144 7.68 6.95 5.97
CA ASN A 144 8.32 7.82 6.97
C ASN A 144 7.70 7.75 8.37
N ARG A 145 6.50 7.18 8.51
CA ARG A 145 5.79 7.10 9.81
C ARG A 145 5.82 5.71 10.44
N LEU A 146 6.14 4.68 9.64
CA LEU A 146 6.21 3.31 10.13
C LEU A 146 7.59 2.99 10.69
N PRO A 147 7.67 2.16 11.73
CA PRO A 147 8.93 1.56 12.14
C PRO A 147 9.57 0.80 10.97
N THR A 148 10.91 0.84 10.88
CA THR A 148 11.67 0.15 9.83
C THR A 148 11.35 -1.34 9.76
N THR A 149 11.15 -2.00 10.91
CA THR A 149 10.77 -3.41 10.99
C THR A 149 9.40 -3.72 10.36
N HIS A 150 8.46 -2.77 10.40
CA HIS A 150 7.15 -2.94 9.77
C HIS A 150 7.23 -2.69 8.27
N VAL A 151 7.98 -1.66 7.86
CA VAL A 151 8.23 -1.36 6.44
C VAL A 151 8.91 -2.55 5.76
N ALA A 152 9.87 -3.19 6.42
CA ALA A 152 10.54 -4.39 5.93
C ALA A 152 9.61 -5.61 5.77
N CYS A 153 8.40 -5.58 6.33
CA CYS A 153 7.42 -6.65 6.18
C CYS A 153 6.34 -6.36 5.12
N ILE A 154 6.29 -5.13 4.58
CA ILE A 154 5.42 -4.82 3.44
C ILE A 154 5.96 -5.57 2.24
N SER A 155 5.12 -6.42 1.65
CA SER A 155 5.54 -7.31 0.56
C SER A 155 4.78 -7.12 -0.74
N HIS A 156 3.54 -6.61 -0.69
CA HIS A 156 2.68 -6.44 -1.86
C HIS A 156 2.24 -4.98 -1.95
N VAL A 157 2.61 -4.30 -3.04
CA VAL A 157 2.25 -2.90 -3.30
C VAL A 157 1.66 -2.74 -4.69
N ASN A 158 0.51 -2.08 -4.76
CA ASN A 158 -0.09 -1.61 -6.00
C ASN A 158 -0.16 -0.08 -6.02
N LEU A 159 0.19 0.54 -7.13
CA LEU A 159 0.12 1.99 -7.27
C LEU A 159 -0.17 2.39 -8.71
N THR A 160 -1.34 2.98 -8.93
CA THR A 160 -1.68 3.69 -10.16
C THR A 160 -1.57 5.18 -9.94
N TRP A 161 -0.87 5.88 -10.85
CA TRP A 161 -0.72 7.33 -10.79
C TRP A 161 -1.19 8.00 -12.07
N ASP A 162 -2.27 8.77 -11.94
CA ASP A 162 -2.77 9.66 -12.97
C ASP A 162 -1.96 10.97 -12.98
N LEU A 163 -1.21 11.21 -14.05
CA LEU A 163 -0.44 12.43 -14.28
C LEU A 163 -1.12 13.31 -15.33
N TYR A 164 -1.05 14.62 -15.07
CA TYR A 164 -1.62 15.67 -15.92
C TYR A 164 -0.56 16.43 -16.70
N ARG A 165 0.73 16.17 -16.44
CA ARG A 165 1.88 16.77 -17.14
C ARG A 165 3.09 15.84 -17.14
N THR A 166 3.98 16.05 -18.10
CA THR A 166 5.30 15.40 -18.19
C THR A 166 6.17 15.68 -16.96
N LEU A 167 6.97 14.69 -16.55
CA LEU A 167 7.91 14.81 -15.43
C LEU A 167 9.28 15.31 -15.92
N TYR A 168 9.75 16.41 -15.33
CA TYR A 168 11.07 16.98 -15.64
C TYR A 168 12.07 16.67 -14.50
N LEU A 169 12.52 15.41 -14.43
CA LEU A 169 13.34 14.91 -13.31
C LEU A 169 14.75 15.54 -13.20
N GLU A 170 15.27 16.14 -14.28
CA GLU A 170 16.56 16.84 -14.31
C GLU A 170 16.46 18.35 -14.08
N SER A 171 15.24 18.86 -13.86
CA SER A 171 15.05 20.29 -13.64
C SER A 171 15.82 20.76 -12.40
N LYS A 172 16.56 21.87 -12.51
CA LYS A 172 17.20 22.54 -11.36
C LYS A 172 16.19 22.89 -10.27
N ASN A 173 14.94 23.12 -10.66
CA ASN A 173 13.82 23.40 -9.76
C ASN A 173 12.73 22.34 -10.01
N PRO A 174 12.83 21.14 -9.42
CA PRO A 174 11.84 20.09 -9.63
C PRO A 174 10.50 20.49 -9.02
N GLY A 175 9.42 20.23 -9.76
CA GLY A 175 8.07 20.46 -9.28
C GLY A 175 7.64 19.44 -8.21
N LYS A 176 6.43 19.61 -7.68
CA LYS A 176 5.91 18.75 -6.61
C LYS A 176 5.76 17.29 -7.03
N ASP A 177 5.48 17.03 -8.30
CA ASP A 177 5.23 15.68 -8.80
C ASP A 177 6.54 14.95 -9.11
N GLU A 178 7.56 15.69 -9.56
CA GLU A 178 8.92 15.22 -9.74
C GLU A 178 9.56 14.83 -8.40
N VAL A 179 9.43 15.69 -7.38
CA VAL A 179 9.87 15.36 -6.02
C VAL A 179 9.11 14.16 -5.46
N LEU A 180 7.80 14.07 -5.72
CA LEU A 180 7.00 12.95 -5.26
C LEU A 180 7.39 11.64 -5.96
N TRP A 181 7.69 11.69 -7.26
CA TRP A 181 8.15 10.55 -8.05
C TRP A 181 9.40 9.94 -7.45
N LEU A 182 10.43 10.75 -7.21
CA LEU A 182 11.67 10.29 -6.59
C LEU A 182 11.40 9.68 -5.20
N ARG A 183 10.60 10.34 -4.37
CA ARG A 183 10.27 9.85 -3.03
C ARG A 183 9.49 8.53 -3.02
N ILE A 184 8.64 8.29 -4.00
CA ILE A 184 7.92 7.01 -4.13
C ILE A 184 8.91 5.90 -4.46
N TRP A 185 9.74 6.09 -5.47
CA TRP A 185 10.72 5.08 -5.89
C TRP A 185 11.80 4.83 -4.82
N ASP A 186 12.26 5.87 -4.11
CA ASP A 186 13.19 5.72 -2.99
C ASP A 186 12.55 4.92 -1.83
N ALA A 187 11.28 5.17 -1.52
CA ALA A 187 10.56 4.43 -0.50
C ALA A 187 10.34 2.96 -0.89
N LEU A 188 9.98 2.69 -2.15
CA LEU A 188 9.85 1.32 -2.68
C LEU A 188 11.18 0.57 -2.66
N ALA A 189 12.28 1.23 -3.06
CA ALA A 189 13.62 0.64 -3.06
C ALA A 189 14.12 0.33 -1.63
N ALA A 190 13.62 1.03 -0.61
CA ALA A 190 13.94 0.78 0.78
C ALA A 190 13.08 -0.31 1.45
N MET A 191 12.01 -0.79 0.81
CA MET A 191 11.19 -1.88 1.33
C MET A 191 11.88 -3.22 1.11
N GLU A 192 12.57 -3.73 2.14
CA GLU A 192 13.35 -4.98 2.05
C GLU A 192 12.49 -6.21 1.76
N GLY A 193 11.25 -6.25 2.27
CA GLY A 193 10.33 -7.36 2.08
C GLY A 193 9.49 -7.29 0.80
N LEU A 194 9.68 -6.27 -0.04
CA LEU A 194 8.88 -6.07 -1.25
C LEU A 194 9.11 -7.22 -2.23
N ALA A 195 8.10 -8.06 -2.40
CA ALA A 195 8.12 -9.24 -3.26
C ALA A 195 7.25 -9.06 -4.51
N TRP A 196 6.16 -8.28 -4.39
CA TRP A 196 5.21 -8.04 -5.46
C TRP A 196 4.97 -6.54 -5.61
N LEU A 197 5.23 -6.00 -6.80
CA LEU A 197 5.03 -4.60 -7.14
C LEU A 197 4.35 -4.47 -8.49
N LYS A 198 3.19 -3.79 -8.51
CA LYS A 198 2.56 -3.32 -9.72
C LYS A 198 2.45 -1.80 -9.70
N PHE A 199 3.06 -1.16 -10.69
CA PHE A 199 3.01 0.28 -10.87
C PHE A 199 2.38 0.61 -12.22
N ALA A 200 1.40 1.49 -12.26
CA ALA A 200 0.78 1.92 -13.51
C ALA A 200 0.79 3.45 -13.60
N LEU A 201 1.40 3.97 -14.66
CA LEU A 201 1.32 5.39 -14.99
C LEU A 201 0.19 5.62 -15.99
N ARG A 202 -0.64 6.63 -15.76
CA ARG A 202 -1.73 7.00 -16.66
C ARG A 202 -1.64 8.47 -17.01
N LEU A 203 -1.85 8.79 -18.28
CA LEU A 203 -1.94 10.16 -18.74
C LEU A 203 -3.39 10.57 -18.81
N ASN A 204 -3.70 11.75 -18.31
CA ASN A 204 -4.96 12.41 -18.64
C ASN A 204 -5.05 12.60 -20.17
N PRO A 205 -6.24 12.51 -20.80
CA PRO A 205 -6.41 12.78 -22.23
C PRO A 205 -5.78 14.09 -22.73
N ALA A 206 -5.79 15.16 -21.91
CA ALA A 206 -5.12 16.42 -22.25
C ALA A 206 -3.58 16.34 -22.25
N ALA A 207 -3.01 15.44 -21.44
CA ALA A 207 -1.58 15.18 -21.38
C ALA A 207 -1.10 14.21 -22.48
N GLN A 208 -2.03 13.46 -23.09
CA GLN A 208 -1.75 12.50 -24.16
C GLN A 208 -1.28 13.19 -25.46
N ALA A 209 -1.68 14.45 -25.69
CA ALA A 209 -1.17 15.26 -26.79
C ALA A 209 0.36 15.45 -26.78
N TRP A 210 1.01 15.19 -25.63
CA TRP A 210 2.45 15.35 -25.41
C TRP A 210 3.19 14.00 -25.31
N GLU A 211 2.64 12.92 -25.88
CA GLU A 211 3.21 11.56 -25.83
C GLU A 211 4.69 11.48 -26.27
N HIS A 212 5.07 12.30 -27.26
CA HIS A 212 6.46 12.38 -27.72
C HIS A 212 7.42 12.84 -26.62
N GLU A 213 7.04 13.83 -25.80
CA GLU A 213 7.88 14.31 -24.68
C GLU A 213 8.09 13.23 -23.61
N TRP A 214 7.09 12.38 -23.40
CA TRP A 214 7.20 11.26 -22.46
C TRP A 214 8.15 10.18 -22.98
N THR A 215 8.08 9.89 -24.27
CA THR A 215 8.95 8.93 -24.94
C THR A 215 10.41 9.39 -24.87
N GLU A 216 10.69 10.65 -25.20
CA GLU A 216 12.04 11.22 -25.14
C GLU A 216 12.66 11.15 -23.74
N ARG A 217 11.84 11.21 -22.69
CA ARG A 217 12.27 11.23 -21.28
C ARG A 217 12.25 9.88 -20.60
N GLU A 218 11.98 8.82 -21.36
CA GLU A 218 11.80 7.49 -20.80
C GLU A 218 13.02 7.02 -20.00
N SER A 219 14.24 7.22 -20.51
CA SER A 219 15.47 6.81 -19.82
C SER A 219 15.54 7.33 -18.38
N MET A 220 15.06 8.56 -18.16
CA MET A 220 15.01 9.19 -16.84
C MET A 220 13.94 8.58 -15.94
N ILE A 221 12.77 8.27 -16.49
CA ILE A 221 11.71 7.57 -15.77
C ILE A 221 12.21 6.19 -15.34
N LEU A 222 12.84 5.45 -16.26
CA LEU A 222 13.41 4.13 -16.01
C LEU A 222 14.55 4.15 -14.99
N SER A 223 15.37 5.22 -14.95
CA SER A 223 16.45 5.36 -13.95
C SER A 223 15.95 5.26 -12.50
N SER A 224 14.75 5.77 -12.22
CA SER A 224 14.13 5.69 -10.88
C SER A 224 13.62 4.29 -10.58
N ILE A 225 13.05 3.63 -11.60
CA ILE A 225 12.50 2.26 -11.53
C ILE A 225 13.63 1.25 -11.26
N LYS A 226 14.79 1.42 -11.91
CA LYS A 226 15.98 0.56 -11.75
C LYS A 226 16.50 0.48 -10.31
N LYS A 227 16.15 1.43 -9.43
CA LYS A 227 16.50 1.40 -8.00
C LYS A 227 15.83 0.23 -7.26
N VAL A 228 14.68 -0.24 -7.76
CA VAL A 228 13.92 -1.33 -7.17
C VAL A 228 14.33 -2.64 -7.84
N THR A 229 15.00 -3.51 -7.10
CA THR A 229 15.58 -4.75 -7.66
C THR A 229 15.15 -6.02 -6.95
N ARG A 230 14.44 -5.89 -5.82
CA ARG A 230 14.07 -7.01 -4.95
C ARG A 230 12.80 -7.79 -5.33
N PRO A 231 11.74 -7.17 -5.88
CA PRO A 231 10.49 -7.89 -6.09
C PRO A 231 10.67 -9.05 -7.07
N SER A 232 10.12 -10.22 -6.74
CA SER A 232 10.06 -11.36 -7.66
C SER A 232 9.02 -11.14 -8.76
N PHE A 233 7.97 -10.39 -8.46
CA PHE A 233 7.00 -9.89 -9.42
C PHE A 233 7.07 -8.38 -9.48
N PHE A 234 7.47 -7.85 -10.63
CA PHE A 234 7.60 -6.41 -10.84
C PHE A 234 7.07 -6.02 -12.22
N GLU A 235 5.88 -5.42 -12.23
CA GLU A 235 5.24 -4.90 -13.44
C GLU A 235 5.15 -3.38 -13.42
N VAL A 236 5.55 -2.75 -14.52
CA VAL A 236 5.38 -1.31 -14.75
C VAL A 236 4.57 -1.11 -16.02
N THR A 237 3.38 -0.51 -15.89
CA THR A 237 2.58 -0.08 -17.05
C THR A 237 2.92 1.36 -17.40
N LEU A 238 3.39 1.59 -18.64
CA LEU A 238 3.68 2.91 -19.18
C LEU A 238 2.70 3.26 -20.32
N PRO A 239 2.14 4.48 -20.31
CA PRO A 239 1.08 4.90 -21.23
C PRO A 239 1.60 5.44 -22.57
N PHE A 240 2.89 5.27 -22.86
CA PHE A 240 3.60 5.76 -24.04
C PHE A 240 4.55 4.67 -24.59
N PRO A 241 4.87 4.70 -25.90
CA PRO A 241 5.73 3.71 -26.54
C PRO A 241 7.16 3.74 -25.99
N ALA A 242 7.91 2.66 -26.23
CA ALA A 242 9.32 2.62 -25.85
C ALA A 242 10.16 3.57 -26.74
N ALA A 243 11.07 4.30 -26.13
CA ALA A 243 12.07 5.08 -26.84
C ALA A 243 13.09 4.14 -27.50
N ALA A 244 13.65 4.55 -28.64
CA ALA A 244 14.71 3.78 -29.30
C ALA A 244 15.94 3.57 -28.37
N SER A 245 16.21 4.52 -27.47
CA SER A 245 17.35 4.48 -26.55
C SER A 245 17.22 3.47 -25.40
N THR A 246 16.04 2.91 -25.17
CA THR A 246 15.70 2.09 -23.99
C THR A 246 15.18 0.71 -24.36
N GLN A 247 15.09 0.40 -25.66
CA GLN A 247 14.58 -0.88 -26.18
C GLN A 247 15.41 -2.10 -25.75
N GLU A 248 16.73 -1.92 -25.57
CA GLU A 248 17.66 -3.02 -25.23
C GLU A 248 18.09 -3.01 -23.76
N GLU A 249 17.52 -2.14 -22.92
CA GLU A 249 17.91 -2.06 -21.52
C GLU A 249 17.36 -3.25 -20.71
N THR A 250 18.26 -3.96 -20.02
CA THR A 250 17.87 -4.94 -19.02
C THR A 250 17.28 -4.23 -17.79
N LEU A 251 16.03 -4.55 -17.47
CA LEU A 251 15.30 -3.96 -16.35
C LEU A 251 14.95 -5.02 -15.29
N PRO A 252 14.84 -4.64 -14.01
CA PRO A 252 14.37 -5.53 -12.95
C PRO A 252 12.84 -5.78 -13.02
N CYS A 253 12.16 -5.23 -14.04
CA CYS A 253 10.71 -5.27 -14.18
C CYS A 253 10.29 -5.60 -15.61
N THR A 254 9.08 -6.17 -15.73
CA THR A 254 8.37 -6.29 -17.00
C THR A 254 7.66 -4.97 -17.29
N ILE A 255 7.96 -4.34 -18.44
CA ILE A 255 7.22 -3.17 -18.89
C ILE A 255 6.03 -3.61 -19.75
N ILE A 256 4.83 -3.17 -19.37
CA ILE A 256 3.61 -3.30 -20.15
C ILE A 256 3.35 -1.96 -20.85
N ARG A 257 3.19 -2.00 -22.16
CA ARG A 257 2.87 -0.83 -22.99
C ARG A 257 1.42 -0.89 -23.40
N GLY A 258 0.71 0.21 -23.24
CA GLY A 258 -0.66 0.29 -23.71
C GLY A 258 -1.28 1.64 -23.40
N ALA A 259 -1.81 2.28 -24.44
CA ALA A 259 -2.84 3.28 -24.25
C ALA A 259 -4.12 2.53 -23.85
N TYR A 260 -4.76 2.98 -22.77
CA TYR A 260 -6.09 2.59 -22.30
C TYR A 260 -6.22 1.27 -21.51
N ILE A 261 -6.44 1.40 -20.20
CA ILE A 261 -7.41 0.56 -19.49
C ILE A 261 -8.47 1.55 -19.00
N TRP A 262 -9.67 1.53 -19.59
CA TRP A 262 -10.81 2.34 -19.18
C TRP A 262 -11.39 1.85 -17.85
#